data_AF-A0A516W6B8-F1
#
_entry.id   AF-A0A516W6B8-F1
#
_cell.length_a   1.000
_cell.length_b   1.000
_cell.length_c   1.000
_cell.angle_alpha   90.00
_cell.angle_beta   90.00
_cell.angle_gamma   90.00
#
_symmetry.space_group_name_H-M   'P 1'
#
loop_
_entity.id
_entity.type
_entity.pdbx_description
1 polymer ?
#
loop_
_entity_poly.entity_id
_entity_poly.type
_entity_poly.pdbx_seq_one_letter_code
_entity_poly.pdbx_strand_id
1 'polypeptide(L)'
;MAELNYGSIVGVFSSDGRLRLDIGTWGLKKNIPANHDSWATRLVIRRLDGPNTGTVATDHTVGIFSEDGRVRLDIGSWAMQREVPASHESWATRLVIRKLDGTGAGTPICYGDLIGIFSEDGKFRLDIGIDAVKKEIPADHDSYATRFHIQDSDPVVGFEIDSIEYDLGRAIIDKVPLVILQQAVTNSTDIDQKCELSGSESVTETSSWSDTLGIKAGIKSSLKVQVPLFGEGGMELSAEASQSYTSGGSTSRQRAVAWKASVKVLAHHYGSVSVLLMKGNVVVPFVLKGTFIHQSGRREQNQSVSGSYSGSNAYTVDVRYVSQTPANTALKIENISAAELI
;
A
#
# COMPACT_ATOMS: atom_id res chain seq x y z
N MET A 1 -13.94 -1.23 17.49
CA MET A 1 -15.19 -0.82 16.81
C MET A 1 -14.87 0.44 16.04
N ALA A 2 -15.36 0.59 14.81
CA ALA A 2 -15.04 1.75 13.99
C ALA A 2 -16.08 2.85 14.24
N GLU A 3 -15.61 4.01 14.66
CA GLU A 3 -16.43 5.22 14.75
C GLU A 3 -16.68 5.77 13.34
N LEU A 4 -17.85 6.39 13.14
CA LEU A 4 -18.17 7.07 11.90
C LEU A 4 -17.81 8.55 12.02
N ASN A 5 -17.05 9.06 11.05
CA ASN A 5 -16.61 10.46 11.03
C ASN A 5 -17.39 11.27 9.99
N TYR A 6 -17.72 12.52 10.35
CA TYR A 6 -18.32 13.47 9.41
C TYR A 6 -17.45 13.65 8.17
N GLY A 7 -18.11 13.77 7.01
CA GLY A 7 -17.43 13.93 5.73
C GLY A 7 -17.01 12.61 5.06
N SER A 8 -16.96 11.49 5.79
CA SER A 8 -16.70 10.17 5.19
C SER A 8 -17.87 9.74 4.31
N ILE A 9 -17.57 8.93 3.29
CA ILE A 9 -18.60 8.26 2.49
C ILE A 9 -19.13 7.04 3.26
N VAL A 10 -20.44 6.98 3.45
CA VAL A 10 -21.13 5.91 4.18
C VAL A 10 -22.25 5.31 3.35
N GLY A 11 -22.57 4.04 3.63
CA GLY A 11 -23.83 3.42 3.24
C GLY A 11 -24.77 3.32 4.44
N VAL A 12 -26.07 3.52 4.22
CA VAL A 12 -27.11 3.35 5.24
C VAL A 12 -27.99 2.17 4.83
N PHE A 13 -27.98 1.10 5.61
CA PHE A 13 -28.62 -0.18 5.29
C PHE A 13 -29.73 -0.49 6.27
N SER A 14 -30.80 -1.15 5.82
CA SER A 14 -31.81 -1.70 6.73
C SER A 14 -31.17 -2.70 7.70
N SER A 15 -31.74 -2.83 8.89
CA SER A 15 -31.24 -3.73 9.94
C SER A 15 -31.16 -5.21 9.53
N ASP A 16 -31.95 -5.63 8.53
CA ASP A 16 -31.89 -6.98 7.95
C ASP A 16 -30.88 -7.11 6.79
N GLY A 17 -30.19 -6.01 6.43
CA GLY A 17 -29.18 -5.94 5.39
C GLY A 17 -29.69 -6.07 3.96
N ARG A 18 -31.01 -6.08 3.73
CA ARG A 18 -31.59 -6.30 2.40
C ARG A 18 -31.67 -5.03 1.56
N LEU A 19 -31.90 -3.90 2.21
CA LEU A 19 -32.13 -2.61 1.57
C LEU A 19 -31.03 -1.63 1.93
N ARG A 20 -30.88 -0.61 1.08
CA ARG A 20 -30.07 0.57 1.37
C ARG A 20 -30.81 1.85 1.02
N LEU A 21 -30.45 2.92 1.69
CA LEU A 21 -30.92 4.26 1.37
C LEU A 21 -30.38 4.71 0.02
N ASP A 22 -31.29 5.14 -0.85
CA ASP A 22 -31.03 5.84 -2.10
C ASP A 22 -31.77 7.17 -2.05
N ILE A 23 -31.02 8.29 -2.06
CA ILE A 23 -31.60 9.64 -2.01
C ILE A 23 -31.87 10.22 -3.41
N GLY A 24 -31.69 9.42 -4.45
CA GLY A 24 -31.98 9.77 -5.82
C GLY A 24 -33.41 9.37 -6.18
N THR A 25 -33.82 9.65 -7.43
CA THR A 25 -35.16 9.29 -7.94
C THR A 25 -35.39 7.78 -8.08
N TRP A 26 -34.39 6.95 -7.75
CA TRP A 26 -34.60 5.52 -7.66
C TRP A 26 -35.28 5.16 -6.33
N GLY A 27 -34.84 5.71 -5.20
CA GLY A 27 -35.49 5.54 -3.90
C GLY A 27 -36.57 6.57 -3.61
N LEU A 28 -36.30 7.85 -3.84
CA LEU A 28 -37.19 8.99 -3.56
C LEU A 28 -38.03 9.39 -4.79
N LYS A 29 -39.10 10.17 -4.57
CA LYS A 29 -39.93 10.73 -5.65
C LYS A 29 -39.22 11.82 -6.44
N LYS A 30 -38.25 12.48 -5.81
CA LYS A 30 -37.61 13.69 -6.31
C LYS A 30 -36.24 13.85 -5.65
N ASN A 31 -35.28 14.32 -6.43
CA ASN A 31 -33.99 14.77 -5.89
C ASN A 31 -34.16 16.13 -5.20
N ILE A 32 -33.72 16.24 -3.95
CA ILE A 32 -33.79 17.48 -3.19
C ILE A 32 -32.43 18.18 -3.21
N PRO A 33 -32.34 19.45 -3.66
CA PRO A 33 -31.08 20.18 -3.70
C PRO A 33 -30.38 20.25 -2.34
N ALA A 34 -29.04 20.18 -2.34
CA ALA A 34 -28.25 20.21 -1.11
C ALA A 34 -28.45 21.49 -0.25
N ASN A 35 -28.85 22.61 -0.86
CA ASN A 35 -29.14 23.85 -0.14
C ASN A 35 -30.57 23.93 0.43
N HIS A 36 -31.41 22.92 0.21
CA HIS A 36 -32.78 22.90 0.76
C HIS A 36 -32.75 22.63 2.27
N ASP A 37 -33.12 23.63 3.07
CA ASP A 37 -33.17 23.51 4.53
C ASP A 37 -34.62 23.57 5.03
N SER A 38 -35.09 22.48 5.63
CA SER A 38 -36.43 22.36 6.18
C SER A 38 -36.42 21.39 7.37
N TRP A 39 -37.51 21.34 8.13
CA TRP A 39 -37.67 20.36 9.22
C TRP A 39 -37.42 18.91 8.77
N ALA A 40 -37.66 18.60 7.49
CA ALA A 40 -37.54 17.27 6.90
C ALA A 40 -36.14 16.96 6.37
N THR A 41 -35.26 17.96 6.26
CA THR A 41 -33.85 17.76 5.87
C THR A 41 -32.89 17.96 7.04
N ARG A 42 -33.38 18.46 8.17
CA ARG A 42 -32.68 18.64 9.44
C ARG A 42 -32.90 17.40 10.30
N LEU A 43 -31.86 16.59 10.46
CA LEU A 43 -31.98 15.22 10.95
C LEU A 43 -31.16 14.97 12.21
N VAL A 44 -31.58 13.98 13.00
CA VAL A 44 -30.85 13.49 14.18
C VAL A 44 -30.77 11.97 14.12
N ILE A 45 -29.58 11.43 14.36
CA ILE A 45 -29.39 9.97 14.53
C ILE A 45 -29.67 9.63 15.99
N ARG A 46 -30.48 8.59 16.23
CA ARG A 46 -30.73 8.04 17.55
C ARG A 46 -30.37 6.57 17.62
N ARG A 47 -29.72 6.16 18.71
CA ARG A 47 -29.45 4.77 19.02
C ARG A 47 -30.74 4.06 19.41
N LEU A 48 -30.95 2.86 18.88
CA LEU A 48 -32.14 2.02 19.13
C LEU A 48 -31.82 0.79 19.98
N ASP A 49 -30.56 0.39 20.05
CA ASP A 49 -30.07 -0.77 20.80
C ASP A 49 -29.27 -0.38 22.06
N GLY A 50 -29.33 0.88 22.48
CA GLY A 50 -28.57 1.39 23.61
C GLY A 50 -28.80 2.88 23.89
N PRO A 51 -28.01 3.48 24.79
CA PRO A 51 -28.16 4.89 25.17
C PRO A 51 -27.78 5.85 24.04
N ASN A 52 -28.47 6.99 23.98
CA ASN A 52 -28.22 8.06 23.01
C ASN A 52 -27.08 8.99 23.48
N THR A 53 -25.91 8.42 23.76
CA THR A 53 -24.74 9.14 24.28
C THR A 53 -23.48 8.69 23.57
N GLY A 54 -22.54 9.61 23.34
CA GLY A 54 -21.26 9.31 22.68
C GLY A 54 -21.36 9.26 21.15
N THR A 55 -20.42 8.54 20.55
CA THR A 55 -20.22 8.47 19.10
C THR A 55 -21.12 7.41 18.44
N VAL A 56 -21.47 7.64 17.18
CA VAL A 56 -22.14 6.67 16.32
C VAL A 56 -21.08 5.71 15.77
N ALA A 57 -21.27 4.40 15.99
CA ALA A 57 -20.37 3.34 15.53
C ALA A 57 -21.06 2.39 14.54
N THR A 58 -20.25 1.69 13.74
CA THR A 58 -20.74 0.83 12.64
C THR A 58 -21.53 -0.39 13.07
N ASP A 59 -21.40 -0.83 14.33
CA ASP A 59 -22.11 -1.95 14.92
C ASP A 59 -23.42 -1.55 15.60
N HIS A 60 -23.70 -0.25 15.73
CA HIS A 60 -24.94 0.23 16.33
C HIS A 60 -26.13 0.04 15.39
N THR A 61 -27.30 -0.22 15.98
CA THR A 61 -28.61 -0.11 15.35
C THR A 61 -29.16 1.28 15.63
N VAL A 62 -29.42 2.07 14.58
CA VAL A 62 -29.87 3.45 14.70
C VAL A 62 -31.16 3.73 13.94
N GLY A 63 -31.85 4.80 14.32
CA GLY A 63 -32.88 5.43 13.51
C GLY A 63 -32.47 6.85 13.14
N ILE A 64 -33.02 7.37 12.04
CA ILE A 64 -32.79 8.74 11.56
C ILE A 64 -34.13 9.47 11.64
N PHE A 65 -34.16 10.58 12.38
CA PHE A 65 -35.37 11.31 12.76
C PHE A 65 -35.29 12.76 12.30
N SER A 66 -36.44 13.41 12.07
CA SER A 66 -36.52 14.86 11.96
C SER A 66 -36.03 15.52 13.26
N GLU A 67 -35.52 16.75 13.16
CA GLU A 67 -35.06 17.55 14.31
C GLU A 67 -36.11 17.67 15.41
N ASP A 68 -37.38 17.89 15.03
CA ASP A 68 -38.51 17.97 15.95
C ASP A 68 -38.97 16.60 16.49
N GLY A 69 -38.38 15.51 16.00
CA GLY A 69 -38.63 14.15 16.43
C GLY A 69 -40.01 13.60 16.05
N ARG A 70 -40.74 14.22 15.13
CA ARG A 70 -42.09 13.78 14.73
C ARG A 70 -42.07 12.68 13.67
N VAL A 71 -41.10 12.73 12.76
CA VAL A 71 -41.00 11.82 11.61
C VAL A 71 -39.66 11.09 11.66
N ARG A 72 -39.63 9.88 11.11
CA ARG A 72 -38.39 9.12 10.91
C ARG A 72 -38.27 8.61 9.48
N LEU A 73 -37.03 8.34 9.08
CA LEU A 73 -36.72 7.67 7.84
C LEU A 73 -37.25 6.23 7.86
N ASP A 74 -37.90 5.84 6.77
CA ASP A 74 -38.23 4.47 6.42
C ASP A 74 -37.79 4.25 4.97
N ILE A 75 -36.96 3.23 4.73
CA ILE A 75 -36.44 2.93 3.38
C ILE A 75 -37.24 1.84 2.63
N GLY A 76 -38.36 1.41 3.21
CA GLY A 76 -39.26 0.40 2.66
C GLY A 76 -40.24 1.00 1.64
N SER A 77 -40.92 0.13 0.90
CA SER A 77 -41.88 0.52 -0.14
C SER A 77 -43.10 1.27 0.37
N TRP A 78 -43.32 1.37 1.70
CA TRP A 78 -44.39 2.19 2.26
C TRP A 78 -44.08 3.69 2.16
N ALA A 79 -42.86 4.09 2.49
CA ALA A 79 -42.42 5.49 2.46
C ALA A 79 -41.70 5.85 1.16
N MET A 80 -40.84 4.97 0.64
CA MET A 80 -40.01 5.22 -0.53
C MET A 80 -40.73 4.90 -1.84
N GLN A 81 -40.37 5.56 -2.94
CA GLN A 81 -40.91 5.23 -4.26
C GLN A 81 -40.60 3.78 -4.64
N ARG A 82 -39.41 3.30 -4.28
CA ARG A 82 -38.98 1.92 -4.51
C ARG A 82 -38.00 1.48 -3.43
N GLU A 83 -38.02 0.19 -3.12
CA GLU A 83 -37.00 -0.47 -2.33
C GLU A 83 -35.73 -0.67 -3.16
N VAL A 84 -34.60 -0.16 -2.66
CA VAL A 84 -33.31 -0.25 -3.33
C VAL A 84 -32.49 -1.36 -2.67
N PRO A 85 -32.04 -2.38 -3.44
CA PRO A 85 -31.31 -3.50 -2.86
C PRO A 85 -29.96 -3.05 -2.30
N ALA A 86 -29.49 -3.69 -1.24
CA ALA A 86 -28.23 -3.38 -0.59
C ALA A 86 -27.01 -3.40 -1.53
N SER A 87 -27.06 -4.18 -2.61
CA SER A 87 -25.99 -4.24 -3.63
C SER A 87 -25.94 -3.04 -4.58
N HIS A 88 -26.91 -2.12 -4.55
CA HIS A 88 -26.97 -1.02 -5.51
C HIS A 88 -26.05 0.16 -5.13
N GLU A 89 -24.91 0.27 -5.81
CA GLU A 89 -23.92 1.33 -5.57
C GLU A 89 -24.03 2.48 -6.59
N SER A 90 -24.30 3.70 -6.13
CA SER A 90 -24.39 4.90 -6.97
C SER A 90 -24.07 6.17 -6.17
N TRP A 91 -23.99 7.32 -6.85
CA TRP A 91 -23.82 8.64 -6.22
C TRP A 91 -24.91 8.96 -5.18
N ALA A 92 -26.08 8.33 -5.31
CA ALA A 92 -27.24 8.53 -4.46
C ALA A 92 -27.32 7.55 -3.27
N THR A 93 -26.47 6.53 -3.26
CA THR A 93 -26.42 5.52 -2.20
C THR A 93 -25.10 5.49 -1.45
N ARG A 94 -24.08 6.19 -1.97
CA ARG A 94 -22.89 6.64 -1.26
C ARG A 94 -23.18 8.03 -0.69
N LEU A 95 -23.25 8.11 0.62
CA LEU A 95 -23.79 9.25 1.33
C LEU A 95 -22.72 9.92 2.18
N VAL A 96 -22.86 11.23 2.39
CA VAL A 96 -21.97 12.00 3.27
C VAL A 96 -22.81 12.61 4.37
N ILE A 97 -22.49 12.27 5.61
CA ILE A 97 -23.12 12.89 6.77
C ILE A 97 -22.33 14.14 7.14
N ARG A 98 -23.02 15.27 7.32
CA ARG A 98 -22.42 16.56 7.72
C ARG A 98 -23.22 17.18 8.86
N LYS A 99 -22.53 17.86 9.77
CA LYS A 99 -23.18 18.71 10.76
C LYS A 99 -23.74 19.96 10.09
N LEU A 100 -24.96 20.38 10.45
CA LEU A 100 -25.62 21.50 9.76
C LEU A 100 -25.05 22.87 10.10
N ASP A 101 -24.32 22.99 11.21
CA ASP A 101 -23.56 24.20 11.53
C ASP A 101 -22.26 24.34 10.71
N GLY A 102 -21.96 23.36 9.83
CA GLY A 102 -20.77 23.35 8.98
C GLY A 102 -19.48 22.95 9.70
N THR A 103 -19.55 22.60 10.98
CA THR A 103 -18.38 22.18 11.78
C THR A 103 -18.17 20.66 11.76
N GLY A 104 -17.10 20.19 12.40
CA GLY A 104 -16.90 18.77 12.70
C GLY A 104 -16.38 17.91 11.55
N ALA A 105 -15.98 18.48 10.40
CA ALA A 105 -15.39 17.70 9.32
C ALA A 105 -14.20 16.85 9.81
N GLY A 106 -14.24 15.54 9.55
CA GLY A 106 -13.23 14.58 10.00
C GLY A 106 -13.32 14.17 11.48
N THR A 107 -14.25 14.72 12.27
CA THR A 107 -14.48 14.29 13.66
C THR A 107 -15.58 13.23 13.75
N PRO A 108 -15.64 12.44 14.83
CA PRO A 108 -16.72 11.49 15.05
C PRO A 108 -18.11 12.13 15.04
N ILE A 109 -19.08 11.40 14.50
CA ILE A 109 -20.51 11.75 14.56
C ILE A 109 -21.02 11.42 15.95
N CYS A 110 -21.64 12.37 16.64
CA CYS A 110 -22.19 12.16 17.98
C CYS A 110 -23.71 12.03 17.96
N TYR A 111 -24.26 11.19 18.85
CA TYR A 111 -25.70 11.16 19.09
C TYR A 111 -26.20 12.53 19.57
N GLY A 112 -27.34 12.96 19.04
CA GLY A 112 -27.94 14.27 19.34
C GLY A 112 -27.43 15.42 18.48
N ASP A 113 -26.40 15.22 17.65
CA ASP A 113 -26.00 16.23 16.66
C ASP A 113 -27.10 16.45 15.63
N LEU A 114 -27.25 17.70 15.22
CA LEU A 114 -28.09 18.09 14.11
C LEU A 114 -27.32 17.97 12.79
N ILE A 115 -27.80 17.08 11.91
CA ILE A 115 -27.09 16.66 10.71
C ILE A 115 -27.92 16.80 9.45
N GLY A 116 -27.24 16.81 8.31
CA GLY A 116 -27.80 16.51 7.00
C GLY A 116 -27.10 15.29 6.41
N ILE A 117 -27.81 14.56 5.55
CA ILE A 117 -27.29 13.41 4.81
C ILE A 117 -27.30 13.79 3.32
N PHE A 118 -26.14 13.82 2.68
CA PHE A 118 -25.93 14.35 1.35
C PHE A 118 -25.50 13.26 0.37
N SER A 119 -25.71 13.46 -0.93
CA SER A 119 -25.10 12.62 -1.96
C SER A 119 -23.59 12.76 -1.93
N GLU A 120 -22.88 11.74 -2.40
CA GLU A 120 -21.41 11.76 -2.54
C GLU A 120 -20.92 12.99 -3.31
N ASP A 121 -21.60 13.37 -4.39
CA ASP A 121 -21.24 14.54 -5.20
C ASP A 121 -21.66 15.88 -4.57
N GLY A 122 -22.31 15.85 -3.41
CA GLY A 122 -22.74 17.00 -2.63
C GLY A 122 -23.86 17.84 -3.26
N LYS A 123 -24.51 17.37 -4.34
CA LYS A 123 -25.54 18.14 -5.05
C LYS A 123 -26.93 17.97 -4.45
N PHE A 124 -27.18 16.86 -3.78
CA PHE A 124 -28.49 16.52 -3.24
C PHE A 124 -28.41 16.13 -1.77
N ARG A 125 -29.55 16.17 -1.08
CA ARG A 125 -29.67 15.73 0.31
C ARG A 125 -30.94 14.94 0.55
N LEU A 126 -30.91 14.13 1.61
CA LEU A 126 -32.06 13.42 2.11
C LEU A 126 -33.10 14.43 2.63
N ASP A 127 -34.34 14.20 2.23
CA ASP A 127 -35.53 14.83 2.75
C ASP A 127 -36.54 13.71 3.08
N ILE A 128 -37.00 13.66 4.33
CA ILE A 128 -37.95 12.64 4.80
C ILE A 128 -39.41 13.13 4.80
N GLY A 129 -39.66 14.29 4.19
CA GLY A 129 -40.96 14.94 4.09
C GLY A 129 -41.70 14.57 2.81
N ILE A 130 -42.99 14.86 2.78
CA ILE A 130 -43.89 14.42 1.70
C ILE A 130 -43.50 14.95 0.31
N ASP A 131 -42.62 15.94 0.19
CA ASP A 131 -42.12 16.39 -1.11
C ASP A 131 -41.17 15.36 -1.75
N ALA A 132 -40.44 14.61 -0.94
CA ALA A 132 -39.44 13.62 -1.40
C ALA A 132 -39.89 12.18 -1.20
N VAL A 133 -40.60 11.86 -0.10
CA VAL A 133 -41.11 10.51 0.17
C VAL A 133 -42.59 10.38 -0.20
N LYS A 134 -43.09 9.17 -0.47
CA LYS A 134 -44.52 8.91 -0.70
C LYS A 134 -45.37 9.14 0.54
N LYS A 135 -44.78 8.91 1.71
CA LYS A 135 -45.46 8.99 2.99
C LYS A 135 -44.47 9.33 4.09
N GLU A 136 -44.83 10.30 4.92
CA GLU A 136 -44.13 10.59 6.17
C GLU A 136 -44.44 9.51 7.21
N ILE A 137 -43.40 9.01 7.87
CA ILE A 137 -43.52 7.92 8.82
C ILE A 137 -43.38 8.46 10.25
N PRO A 138 -44.39 8.26 11.12
CA PRO A 138 -44.32 8.67 12.52
C PRO A 138 -43.08 8.13 13.24
N ALA A 139 -42.53 8.91 14.16
CA ALA A 139 -41.31 8.54 14.87
C ALA A 139 -41.41 7.25 15.70
N ASP A 140 -42.60 6.86 16.13
CA ASP A 140 -42.86 5.61 16.87
C ASP A 140 -42.98 4.37 15.97
N HIS A 141 -43.02 4.54 14.64
CA HIS A 141 -43.10 3.41 13.71
C HIS A 141 -41.79 2.60 13.69
N ASP A 142 -41.87 1.34 14.08
CA ASP A 142 -40.69 0.50 14.26
C ASP A 142 -40.74 -0.75 13.37
N SER A 143 -39.81 -0.83 12.42
CA SER A 143 -39.74 -1.91 11.43
C SER A 143 -38.29 -2.17 11.02
N TYR A 144 -38.06 -3.26 10.29
CA TYR A 144 -36.74 -3.55 9.70
C TYR A 144 -36.23 -2.41 8.79
N ALA A 145 -37.15 -1.65 8.18
CA ALA A 145 -36.87 -0.57 7.24
C ALA A 145 -36.73 0.81 7.90
N THR A 146 -36.99 0.93 9.21
CA THR A 146 -36.74 2.15 9.99
C THR A 146 -35.56 2.04 10.95
N ARG A 147 -34.96 0.85 11.04
CA ARG A 147 -33.76 0.52 11.81
C ARG A 147 -32.59 0.36 10.85
N PHE A 148 -31.47 0.99 11.15
CA PHE A 148 -30.35 1.08 10.23
C PHE A 148 -29.01 0.67 10.84
N HIS A 149 -28.17 0.09 9.99
CA HIS A 149 -26.72 0.02 10.20
C HIS A 149 -26.05 0.97 9.22
N ILE A 150 -25.19 1.85 9.74
CA ILE A 150 -24.41 2.76 8.92
C ILE A 150 -23.00 2.17 8.79
N GLN A 151 -22.57 1.93 7.55
CA GLN A 151 -21.27 1.33 7.27
C GLN A 151 -20.34 2.39 6.67
N ASP A 152 -19.09 2.40 7.12
CA ASP A 152 -18.03 3.12 6.41
C ASP A 152 -17.85 2.46 5.03
N SER A 153 -18.04 3.25 3.98
CA SER A 153 -17.97 2.81 2.59
C SER A 153 -17.04 3.70 1.79
N ASP A 154 -16.13 4.42 2.46
CA ASP A 154 -15.21 5.37 1.86
C ASP A 154 -13.93 4.66 1.37
N PRO A 155 -13.84 4.34 0.06
CA PRO A 155 -12.73 3.54 -0.43
C PRO A 155 -11.41 4.32 -0.34
N VAL A 156 -10.32 3.61 -0.06
CA VAL A 156 -8.98 4.16 -0.20
C VAL A 156 -8.66 4.31 -1.69
N VAL A 157 -8.35 5.54 -2.10
CA VAL A 157 -8.03 5.91 -3.49
C VAL A 157 -6.60 6.40 -3.66
N GLY A 158 -5.82 6.46 -2.58
CA GLY A 158 -4.42 6.85 -2.66
C GLY A 158 -3.67 6.55 -1.39
N PHE A 159 -2.35 6.60 -1.48
CA PHE A 159 -1.44 6.49 -0.35
C PHE A 159 -0.29 7.47 -0.55
N GLU A 160 -0.15 8.40 0.39
CA GLU A 160 1.00 9.30 0.47
C GLU A 160 2.06 8.65 1.37
N ILE A 161 3.25 8.43 0.81
CA ILE A 161 4.33 7.70 1.48
C ILE A 161 5.23 8.72 2.21
N ASP A 162 5.38 8.53 3.51
CA ASP A 162 6.26 9.33 4.36
C ASP A 162 7.66 8.71 4.44
N SER A 163 7.74 7.38 4.64
CA SER A 163 9.00 6.66 4.74
C SER A 163 8.89 5.20 4.31
N ILE A 164 10.06 4.59 4.07
CA ILE A 164 10.24 3.15 3.91
C ILE A 164 11.25 2.66 4.95
N GLU A 165 10.92 1.57 5.62
CA GLU A 165 11.78 0.91 6.60
C GLU A 165 12.09 -0.51 6.13
N TYR A 166 13.36 -0.82 5.91
CA TYR A 166 13.82 -2.13 5.49
C TYR A 166 14.20 -2.99 6.69
N ASP A 167 13.75 -4.25 6.70
CA ASP A 167 14.17 -5.24 7.67
C ASP A 167 15.39 -6.01 7.14
N LEU A 168 16.56 -5.40 7.29
CA LEU A 168 17.83 -5.96 6.81
C LEU A 168 18.19 -7.28 7.51
N GLY A 169 17.73 -7.48 8.75
CA GLY A 169 17.96 -8.72 9.50
C GLY A 169 17.23 -9.93 8.93
N ARG A 170 16.23 -9.70 8.06
CA ARG A 170 15.46 -10.74 7.37
C ARG A 170 15.74 -10.77 5.87
N ALA A 171 16.85 -10.17 5.44
CA ALA A 171 17.28 -10.23 4.05
C ALA A 171 17.60 -11.67 3.63
N ILE A 172 17.16 -12.05 2.44
CA ILE A 172 17.53 -13.29 1.77
C ILE A 172 18.51 -12.95 0.66
N ILE A 173 19.64 -13.65 0.63
CA ILE A 173 20.70 -13.42 -0.34
C ILE A 173 20.94 -14.72 -1.10
N ASP A 174 20.84 -14.65 -2.41
CA ASP A 174 21.27 -15.70 -3.32
C ASP A 174 22.47 -15.21 -4.14
N LYS A 175 23.49 -16.05 -4.29
CA LYS A 175 24.73 -15.68 -5.00
C LYS A 175 24.90 -16.58 -6.22
N VAL A 176 24.93 -15.95 -7.39
CA VAL A 176 25.11 -16.63 -8.68
C VAL A 176 26.52 -16.35 -9.21
N PRO A 177 27.39 -17.36 -9.36
CA PRO A 177 28.71 -17.19 -9.95
C PRO A 177 28.62 -16.97 -11.47
N LEU A 178 29.40 -16.01 -11.98
CA LEU A 178 29.64 -15.80 -13.40
C LEU A 178 31.16 -15.83 -13.66
N VAL A 179 31.64 -16.74 -14.51
CA VAL A 179 33.06 -16.74 -14.91
C VAL A 179 33.27 -15.61 -15.91
N ILE A 180 34.06 -14.60 -15.54
CA ILE A 180 34.34 -13.42 -16.37
C ILE A 180 35.71 -13.50 -17.06
N LEU A 181 36.61 -14.33 -16.54
CA LEU A 181 37.88 -14.64 -17.19
C LEU A 181 38.28 -16.09 -16.91
N GLN A 182 38.83 -16.76 -17.91
CA GLN A 182 39.55 -18.01 -17.74
C GLN A 182 40.81 -18.00 -18.59
N GLN A 183 41.96 -18.24 -17.97
CA GLN A 183 43.27 -18.19 -18.65
C GLN A 183 44.17 -19.33 -18.19
N ALA A 184 44.90 -19.92 -19.14
CA ALA A 184 45.97 -20.87 -18.84
C ALA A 184 47.25 -20.12 -18.49
N VAL A 185 47.95 -20.58 -17.45
CA VAL A 185 49.24 -20.04 -17.01
C VAL A 185 50.27 -21.18 -16.94
N THR A 186 51.48 -20.92 -17.41
CA THR A 186 52.57 -21.91 -17.44
C THR A 186 53.86 -21.25 -17.01
N ASN A 187 54.60 -21.93 -16.13
CA ASN A 187 55.94 -21.53 -15.74
C ASN A 187 56.92 -22.66 -16.11
N SER A 188 57.66 -22.44 -17.20
CA SER A 188 58.66 -23.39 -17.72
C SER A 188 60.06 -23.19 -17.13
N THR A 189 60.20 -22.35 -16.10
CA THR A 189 61.49 -21.98 -15.51
C THR A 189 61.75 -22.74 -14.21
N ASP A 190 63.00 -22.75 -13.76
CA ASP A 190 63.43 -23.41 -12.51
C ASP A 190 63.08 -22.65 -11.23
N ILE A 191 62.44 -21.49 -11.35
CA ILE A 191 62.05 -20.64 -10.21
C ILE A 191 60.57 -20.30 -10.25
N ASP A 192 59.97 -20.10 -9.08
CA ASP A 192 58.57 -19.68 -8.97
C ASP A 192 58.33 -18.32 -9.65
N GLN A 193 57.22 -18.19 -10.36
CA GLN A 193 56.82 -16.97 -11.04
C GLN A 193 55.54 -16.39 -10.44
N LYS A 194 55.39 -15.06 -10.56
CA LYS A 194 54.19 -14.33 -10.16
C LYS A 194 53.48 -13.82 -11.41
N CYS A 195 52.23 -14.23 -11.60
CA CYS A 195 51.35 -13.73 -12.64
C CYS A 195 50.45 -12.63 -12.04
N GLU A 196 50.38 -11.47 -12.68
CA GLU A 196 49.44 -10.41 -12.33
C GLU A 196 48.34 -10.34 -13.39
N LEU A 197 47.09 -10.35 -12.94
CA LEU A 197 45.90 -10.28 -13.77
C LEU A 197 45.08 -9.07 -13.34
N SER A 198 44.48 -8.37 -14.30
CA SER A 198 43.55 -7.28 -14.03
C SER A 198 42.52 -7.16 -15.13
N GLY A 199 41.34 -6.66 -14.78
CA GLY A 199 40.26 -6.42 -15.74
C GLY A 199 39.15 -5.57 -15.14
N SER A 200 38.11 -5.35 -15.93
CA SER A 200 36.90 -4.66 -15.51
C SER A 200 35.70 -5.27 -16.22
N GLU A 201 34.59 -5.44 -15.52
CA GLU A 201 33.32 -5.93 -16.07
C GLU A 201 32.21 -4.91 -15.81
N SER A 202 31.32 -4.68 -16.79
CA SER A 202 30.15 -3.81 -16.60
C SER A 202 28.97 -4.63 -16.09
N VAL A 203 28.45 -4.26 -14.92
CA VAL A 203 27.33 -4.94 -14.26
C VAL A 203 26.08 -4.07 -14.27
N THR A 204 24.92 -4.72 -14.32
CA THR A 204 23.62 -4.04 -14.19
C THR A 204 23.05 -4.30 -12.80
N GLU A 205 22.99 -3.24 -12.00
CA GLU A 205 22.29 -3.22 -10.74
C GLU A 205 20.80 -3.02 -10.97
N THR A 206 19.97 -3.77 -10.25
CA THR A 206 18.50 -3.63 -10.30
C THR A 206 17.94 -3.31 -8.93
N SER A 207 16.81 -2.63 -8.91
CA SER A 207 16.06 -2.31 -7.69
C SER A 207 14.59 -2.31 -8.02
N SER A 208 13.82 -3.12 -7.31
CA SER A 208 12.39 -3.28 -7.53
C SER A 208 11.64 -3.39 -6.21
N TRP A 209 10.47 -2.78 -6.16
CA TRP A 209 9.58 -2.84 -5.00
C TRP A 209 8.28 -3.52 -5.43
N SER A 210 7.85 -4.51 -4.64
CA SER A 210 6.59 -5.20 -4.87
C SER A 210 5.41 -4.22 -4.95
N ASP A 211 4.42 -4.51 -5.80
CA ASP A 211 3.13 -3.83 -5.74
C ASP A 211 2.35 -4.36 -4.53
N THR A 212 2.28 -3.56 -3.48
CA THR A 212 1.69 -3.93 -2.19
C THR A 212 0.32 -3.33 -1.97
N LEU A 213 0.00 -2.28 -2.72
CA LEU A 213 -1.16 -1.46 -2.46
C LEU A 213 -2.33 -1.91 -3.33
N GLY A 214 -2.11 -2.39 -4.56
CA GLY A 214 -3.20 -2.74 -5.48
C GLY A 214 -4.16 -1.57 -5.80
N ILE A 215 -3.87 -0.38 -5.29
CA ILE A 215 -4.60 0.86 -5.51
C ILE A 215 -4.21 1.36 -6.90
N LYS A 216 -5.13 1.24 -7.87
CA LYS A 216 -4.95 1.71 -9.25
C LYS A 216 -4.75 3.24 -9.36
N ALA A 217 -4.95 3.98 -8.26
CA ALA A 217 -5.00 5.43 -8.25
C ALA A 217 -3.77 6.04 -7.56
N GLY A 218 -2.97 6.74 -8.37
CA GLY A 218 -2.24 7.94 -7.97
C GLY A 218 -1.33 7.86 -6.75
N ILE A 219 -0.43 6.87 -6.67
CA ILE A 219 0.74 7.00 -5.79
C ILE A 219 1.55 8.20 -6.29
N LYS A 220 1.36 9.35 -5.67
CA LYS A 220 2.21 10.54 -5.87
C LYS A 220 3.46 10.37 -5.03
N SER A 221 4.41 9.54 -5.47
CA SER A 221 5.69 9.40 -4.76
C SER A 221 6.86 9.80 -5.63
N SER A 222 7.43 10.98 -5.35
CA SER A 222 8.82 11.31 -5.68
C SER A 222 9.75 10.97 -4.51
N LEU A 223 9.35 10.03 -3.65
CA LEU A 223 10.10 9.65 -2.45
C LEU A 223 11.46 9.10 -2.89
N LYS A 224 12.52 9.80 -2.50
CA LYS A 224 13.89 9.32 -2.65
C LYS A 224 14.21 8.41 -1.47
N VAL A 225 14.55 7.17 -1.77
CA VAL A 225 14.86 6.15 -0.77
C VAL A 225 16.29 5.65 -0.98
N GLN A 226 16.92 5.29 0.13
CA GLN A 226 18.12 4.46 0.07
C GLN A 226 17.71 3.03 -0.30
N VAL A 227 18.61 2.30 -0.94
CA VAL A 227 18.39 0.90 -1.30
C VAL A 227 19.30 -0.02 -0.49
N PRO A 228 18.81 -1.20 -0.06
CA PRO A 228 19.65 -2.21 0.56
C PRO A 228 20.75 -2.69 -0.39
N LEU A 229 21.98 -2.79 0.11
CA LEU A 229 23.15 -3.36 -0.57
C LEU A 229 23.74 -4.47 0.29
N PHE A 230 24.31 -5.48 -0.34
CA PHE A 230 25.12 -6.50 0.34
C PHE A 230 26.61 -6.26 0.06
N GLY A 231 27.40 -6.10 1.11
CA GLY A 231 28.85 -5.94 1.04
C GLY A 231 29.60 -6.93 1.94
N GLU A 232 30.91 -6.74 2.09
CA GLU A 232 31.78 -7.62 2.90
C GLU A 232 31.34 -7.72 4.38
N GLY A 233 30.79 -6.64 4.94
CA GLY A 233 30.29 -6.58 6.32
C GLY A 233 28.85 -7.09 6.53
N GLY A 234 28.15 -7.47 5.45
CA GLY A 234 26.74 -7.88 5.49
C GLY A 234 25.81 -6.92 4.75
N MET A 235 24.55 -6.89 5.17
CA MET A 235 23.51 -6.03 4.59
C MET A 235 23.56 -4.62 5.20
N GLU A 236 23.61 -3.61 4.34
CA GLU A 236 23.59 -2.19 4.73
C GLU A 236 22.71 -1.38 3.78
N LEU A 237 22.33 -0.16 4.17
CA LEU A 237 21.67 0.79 3.26
C LEU A 237 22.71 1.61 2.51
N SER A 238 22.52 1.77 1.20
CA SER A 238 23.41 2.59 0.39
C SER A 238 23.38 4.06 0.82
N ALA A 239 24.53 4.62 1.20
CA ALA A 239 24.70 6.05 1.40
C ALA A 239 24.67 6.83 0.07
N GLU A 240 25.05 6.19 -1.04
CA GLU A 240 25.32 6.83 -2.33
C GLU A 240 24.15 6.74 -3.33
N ALA A 241 23.27 5.74 -3.18
CA ALA A 241 22.16 5.51 -4.11
C ALA A 241 20.83 5.98 -3.53
N SER A 242 20.47 7.25 -3.78
CA SER A 242 19.10 7.72 -3.63
C SER A 242 18.29 7.38 -4.89
N GLN A 243 17.36 6.43 -4.80
CA GLN A 243 16.49 6.05 -5.92
C GLN A 243 15.06 6.52 -5.67
N SER A 244 14.34 6.87 -6.73
CA SER A 244 12.91 7.18 -6.61
C SER A 244 12.13 5.89 -6.42
N TYR A 245 11.43 5.76 -5.30
CA TYR A 245 10.51 4.65 -5.07
C TYR A 245 9.41 4.66 -6.15
N THR A 246 9.21 3.51 -6.78
CA THR A 246 8.12 3.29 -7.73
C THR A 246 7.43 1.98 -7.38
N SER A 247 6.16 2.05 -6.97
CA SER A 247 5.37 0.85 -6.62
C SER A 247 5.23 -0.09 -7.81
N GLY A 248 5.55 -1.36 -7.63
CA GLY A 248 5.58 -2.36 -8.72
C GLY A 248 6.61 -2.06 -9.81
N GLY A 249 7.44 -1.03 -9.62
CA GLY A 249 8.43 -0.59 -10.59
C GLY A 249 9.76 -1.31 -10.42
N SER A 250 10.60 -1.18 -11.44
CA SER A 250 12.01 -1.53 -11.38
C SER A 250 12.84 -0.40 -11.96
N THR A 251 13.96 -0.10 -11.31
CA THR A 251 15.02 0.76 -11.82
C THR A 251 16.27 -0.08 -12.06
N SER A 252 17.13 0.37 -12.97
CA SER A 252 18.41 -0.26 -13.24
C SER A 252 19.51 0.76 -13.45
N ARG A 253 20.72 0.43 -13.01
CA ARG A 253 21.92 1.26 -13.18
C ARG A 253 23.08 0.38 -13.65
N GLN A 254 23.93 0.90 -14.53
CA GLN A 254 25.19 0.23 -14.86
C GLN A 254 26.32 0.73 -13.97
N ARG A 255 27.21 -0.19 -13.58
CA ARG A 255 28.42 0.07 -12.80
C ARG A 255 29.57 -0.78 -13.36
N ALA A 256 30.79 -0.26 -13.36
CA ALA A 256 31.97 -1.06 -13.67
C ALA A 256 32.55 -1.66 -12.38
N VAL A 257 32.88 -2.95 -12.41
CA VAL A 257 33.59 -3.67 -11.34
C VAL A 257 35.00 -3.98 -11.84
N ALA A 258 35.99 -3.25 -11.30
CA ALA A 258 37.40 -3.45 -11.62
C ALA A 258 38.05 -4.39 -10.61
N TRP A 259 38.98 -5.22 -11.09
CA TRP A 259 39.65 -6.21 -10.25
C TRP A 259 41.13 -6.34 -10.60
N LYS A 260 41.92 -6.71 -9.58
CA LYS A 260 43.32 -7.13 -9.72
C LYS A 260 43.58 -8.37 -8.89
N ALA A 261 44.30 -9.32 -9.47
CA ALA A 261 44.64 -10.60 -8.86
C ALA A 261 46.12 -10.91 -9.08
N SER A 262 46.71 -11.67 -8.15
CA SER A 262 48.04 -12.21 -8.34
C SER A 262 48.10 -13.69 -7.98
N VAL A 263 48.66 -14.47 -8.88
CA VAL A 263 48.76 -15.93 -8.76
C VAL A 263 50.23 -16.33 -8.79
N LYS A 264 50.65 -17.15 -7.83
CA LYS A 264 51.97 -17.77 -7.81
C LYS A 264 51.95 -19.05 -8.63
N VAL A 265 52.76 -19.14 -9.68
CA VAL A 265 52.90 -20.32 -10.53
C VAL A 265 54.26 -20.95 -10.22
N LEU A 266 54.26 -22.14 -9.62
CA LEU A 266 55.49 -22.82 -9.21
C LEU A 266 56.38 -23.18 -10.41
N ALA A 267 57.68 -23.33 -10.16
CA ALA A 267 58.63 -23.81 -11.17
C ALA A 267 58.14 -25.11 -11.84
N HIS A 268 58.21 -25.19 -13.17
CA HIS A 268 57.77 -26.33 -13.99
C HIS A 268 56.31 -26.76 -13.83
N HIS A 269 55.44 -25.85 -13.39
CA HIS A 269 54.00 -26.10 -13.29
C HIS A 269 53.22 -25.35 -14.37
N TYR A 270 52.04 -25.89 -14.68
CA TYR A 270 51.02 -25.21 -15.46
C TYR A 270 49.70 -25.24 -14.69
N GLY A 271 48.76 -24.40 -15.07
CA GLY A 271 47.46 -24.36 -14.43
C GLY A 271 46.48 -23.47 -15.15
N SER A 272 45.28 -23.37 -14.59
CA SER A 272 44.23 -22.48 -15.08
C SER A 272 43.80 -21.53 -13.96
N VAL A 273 43.73 -20.25 -14.30
CA VAL A 273 43.16 -19.21 -13.45
C VAL A 273 41.77 -18.89 -13.97
N SER A 274 40.78 -18.86 -13.08
CA SER A 274 39.42 -18.40 -13.35
C SER A 274 39.09 -17.23 -12.43
N VAL A 275 38.53 -16.16 -13.00
CA VAL A 275 37.98 -15.04 -12.25
C VAL A 275 36.46 -15.15 -12.31
N LEU A 276 35.84 -15.21 -11.15
CA LEU A 276 34.40 -15.34 -10.96
C LEU A 276 33.87 -14.04 -10.38
N LEU A 277 32.86 -13.49 -11.03
CA LEU A 277 32.04 -12.40 -10.51
C LEU A 277 30.80 -13.03 -9.87
N MET A 278 30.63 -12.85 -8.57
CA MET A 278 29.49 -13.35 -7.83
C MET A 278 28.39 -12.29 -7.82
N LYS A 279 27.28 -12.53 -8.51
CA LYS A 279 26.11 -11.66 -8.47
C LYS A 279 25.22 -12.04 -7.29
N GLY A 280 25.04 -11.12 -6.35
CA GLY A 280 24.11 -11.23 -5.24
C GLY A 280 22.73 -10.69 -5.61
N ASN A 281 21.73 -11.57 -5.60
CA ASN A 281 20.33 -11.21 -5.61
C ASN A 281 19.85 -11.11 -4.17
N VAL A 282 19.29 -9.96 -3.80
CA VAL A 282 18.84 -9.67 -2.45
C VAL A 282 17.33 -9.46 -2.46
N VAL A 283 16.64 -10.11 -1.53
CA VAL A 283 15.24 -9.83 -1.21
C VAL A 283 15.17 -9.35 0.24
N VAL A 284 14.59 -8.16 0.46
CA VAL A 284 14.48 -7.55 1.78
C VAL A 284 13.03 -7.15 2.05
N PRO A 285 12.41 -7.64 3.14
CA PRO A 285 11.12 -7.14 3.56
C PRO A 285 11.19 -5.64 3.89
N PHE A 286 10.14 -4.89 3.58
CA PHE A 286 10.01 -3.50 3.99
C PHE A 286 8.62 -3.20 4.54
N VAL A 287 8.51 -2.09 5.28
CA VAL A 287 7.25 -1.46 5.65
C VAL A 287 7.26 -0.02 5.15
N LEU A 288 6.24 0.35 4.38
CA LEU A 288 5.93 1.74 4.06
C LEU A 288 5.12 2.35 5.19
N LYS A 289 5.48 3.56 5.62
CA LYS A 289 4.66 4.37 6.51
C LYS A 289 4.10 5.55 5.75
N GLY A 290 2.84 5.88 5.99
CA GLY A 290 2.18 6.92 5.24
C GLY A 290 0.75 7.20 5.67
N THR A 291 0.05 7.87 4.76
CA THR A 291 -1.34 8.32 4.93
C THR A 291 -2.21 7.73 3.83
N PHE A 292 -3.28 6.99 4.18
CA PHE A 292 -4.32 6.65 3.21
C PHE A 292 -5.15 7.88 2.88
N ILE A 293 -5.42 8.06 1.59
CA ILE A 293 -6.36 9.06 1.09
C ILE A 293 -7.61 8.32 0.65
N HIS A 294 -8.74 8.66 1.25
CA HIS A 294 -10.03 8.13 0.85
C HIS A 294 -10.70 8.99 -0.22
N GLN A 295 -11.70 8.45 -0.90
CA GLN A 295 -12.42 9.14 -1.98
C GLN A 295 -13.10 10.43 -1.52
N SER A 296 -13.55 10.50 -0.27
CA SER A 296 -14.05 11.74 0.34
C SER A 296 -13.00 12.84 0.51
N GLY A 297 -11.71 12.52 0.40
CA GLY A 297 -10.60 13.37 0.81
C GLY A 297 -10.19 13.18 2.28
N ARG A 298 -10.87 12.31 3.05
CA ARG A 298 -10.43 11.90 4.39
C ARG A 298 -9.01 11.33 4.34
N ARG A 299 -8.22 11.68 5.34
CA ARG A 299 -6.81 11.29 5.47
C ARG A 299 -6.63 10.44 6.72
N GLU A 300 -6.24 9.19 6.55
CA GLU A 300 -5.96 8.26 7.65
C GLU A 300 -4.45 8.11 7.81
N GLN A 301 -3.88 8.72 8.85
CA GLN A 301 -2.43 8.80 9.06
C GLN A 301 -1.86 7.57 9.77
N ASN A 302 -0.53 7.47 9.81
CA ASN A 302 0.24 6.44 10.53
C ASN A 302 -0.06 5.01 10.05
N GLN A 303 -0.46 4.88 8.79
CA GLN A 303 -0.77 3.61 8.18
C GLN A 303 0.51 2.92 7.73
N SER A 304 0.52 1.59 7.83
CA SER A 304 1.68 0.76 7.51
C SER A 304 1.32 -0.29 6.47
N VAL A 305 2.11 -0.39 5.40
CA VAL A 305 1.92 -1.37 4.32
C VAL A 305 3.21 -2.13 4.09
N SER A 306 3.14 -3.46 4.20
CA SER A 306 4.32 -4.33 4.07
C SER A 306 4.55 -4.76 2.63
N GLY A 307 5.82 -4.94 2.26
CA GLY A 307 6.23 -5.43 0.94
C GLY A 307 7.61 -6.08 0.95
N SER A 308 8.11 -6.35 -0.25
CA SER A 308 9.44 -6.86 -0.48
C SER A 308 10.17 -6.03 -1.52
N TYR A 309 11.39 -5.62 -1.19
CA TYR A 309 12.36 -5.11 -2.13
C TYR A 309 13.14 -6.28 -2.74
N SER A 310 13.37 -6.22 -4.04
CA SER A 310 14.24 -7.14 -4.76
C SER A 310 15.29 -6.33 -5.51
N GLY A 311 16.56 -6.65 -5.29
CA GLY A 311 17.68 -6.01 -5.98
C GLY A 311 18.72 -7.01 -6.41
N SER A 312 19.49 -6.67 -7.43
CA SER A 312 20.72 -7.38 -7.77
C SER A 312 21.89 -6.43 -7.75
N ASN A 313 22.62 -6.39 -6.65
CA ASN A 313 23.53 -5.27 -6.35
C ASN A 313 24.74 -5.64 -5.50
N ALA A 314 24.91 -6.92 -5.18
CA ALA A 314 26.15 -7.41 -4.62
C ALA A 314 27.02 -7.98 -5.74
N TYR A 315 28.24 -7.49 -5.86
CA TYR A 315 29.24 -8.07 -6.76
C TYR A 315 30.47 -8.30 -5.93
N THR A 316 30.96 -9.54 -5.91
CA THR A 316 32.28 -9.87 -5.34
C THR A 316 33.11 -10.59 -6.39
N VAL A 317 34.40 -10.31 -6.44
CA VAL A 317 35.33 -11.00 -7.36
C VAL A 317 36.12 -12.08 -6.62
N ASP A 318 35.93 -13.32 -7.04
CA ASP A 318 36.69 -14.48 -6.58
C ASP A 318 37.69 -14.93 -7.65
N VAL A 319 38.91 -15.27 -7.25
CA VAL A 319 39.92 -15.83 -8.16
C VAL A 319 40.23 -17.26 -7.73
N ARG A 320 40.11 -18.20 -8.66
CA ARG A 320 40.44 -19.61 -8.46
C ARG A 320 41.63 -19.98 -9.30
N TYR A 321 42.64 -20.58 -8.69
CA TYR A 321 43.77 -21.19 -9.39
C TYR A 321 43.74 -22.70 -9.21
N VAL A 322 43.82 -23.42 -10.33
CA VAL A 322 43.95 -24.87 -10.35
C VAL A 322 45.31 -25.20 -10.93
N SER A 323 46.22 -25.70 -10.08
CA SER A 323 47.54 -26.16 -10.50
C SER A 323 47.47 -27.59 -11.03
N GLN A 324 48.25 -27.88 -12.07
CA GLN A 324 48.40 -29.21 -12.63
C GLN A 324 49.89 -29.55 -12.71
N THR A 325 50.27 -30.75 -12.24
CA THR A 325 51.65 -31.24 -12.28
C THR A 325 51.81 -32.24 -13.42
N PRO A 326 52.93 -32.21 -14.18
CA PRO A 326 53.15 -33.15 -15.29
C PRO A 326 53.23 -34.65 -14.89
N ALA A 327 53.33 -34.98 -13.59
CA ALA A 327 53.67 -36.33 -13.14
C ALA A 327 52.68 -36.98 -12.14
N ASN A 328 51.54 -36.37 -11.79
CA ASN A 328 50.50 -37.04 -10.99
C ASN A 328 49.17 -36.27 -11.07
N THR A 329 48.06 -37.01 -11.21
CA THR A 329 46.68 -36.52 -11.39
C THR A 329 46.06 -35.89 -10.12
N ALA A 330 46.86 -35.20 -9.31
CA ALA A 330 46.37 -34.52 -8.10
C ALA A 330 46.06 -33.05 -8.44
N LEU A 331 44.78 -32.70 -8.48
CA LEU A 331 44.33 -31.31 -8.62
C LEU A 331 44.47 -30.59 -7.27
N LYS A 332 45.27 -29.53 -7.23
CA LYS A 332 45.27 -28.61 -6.09
C LYS A 332 44.48 -27.36 -6.48
N ILE A 333 43.38 -27.11 -5.78
CA ILE A 333 42.54 -25.92 -5.95
C ILE A 333 42.93 -24.93 -4.85
N GLU A 334 43.38 -23.74 -5.23
CA GLU A 334 43.65 -22.63 -4.33
C GLU A 334 42.66 -21.50 -4.60
N ASN A 335 41.93 -21.07 -3.56
CA ASN A 335 41.11 -19.85 -3.60
C ASN A 335 42.02 -18.67 -3.25
N ILE A 336 42.06 -17.67 -4.12
CA ILE A 336 42.87 -16.46 -3.96
C ILE A 336 41.91 -15.29 -3.82
N SER A 337 42.06 -14.50 -2.75
CA SER A 337 41.29 -13.26 -2.57
C SER A 337 41.73 -12.22 -3.61
N ALA A 338 40.80 -11.71 -4.42
CA ALA A 338 41.03 -10.51 -5.23
C ALA A 338 40.81 -9.27 -4.36
N ALA A 339 41.53 -8.19 -4.65
CA ALA A 339 41.19 -6.87 -4.09
C ALA A 339 40.23 -6.17 -5.06
N GLU A 340 39.08 -5.76 -4.56
CA GLU A 340 38.20 -4.83 -5.29
C GLU A 340 38.81 -3.43 -5.25
N LEU A 341 38.90 -2.80 -6.42
CA LEU A 341 39.26 -1.40 -6.54
C LEU A 341 37.94 -0.62 -6.66
N ILE A 342 37.45 -0.11 -5.51
CA ILE A 342 36.26 0.76 -5.45
C ILE A 342 36.59 2.10 -6.10
#